data_AF-A0A935SLK8-F1
#
_entry.id   AF-A0A935SLK8-F1
#
_cell.length_a   1.000
_cell.length_b   1.000
_cell.length_c   1.000
_cell.angle_alpha   90.00
_cell.angle_beta   90.00
_cell.angle_gamma   90.00
#
_symmetry.space_group_name_H-M   'P 1'
#
loop_
_entity.id
_entity.type
_entity.pdbx_description
1 polymer ?
#
loop_
_entity_poly.entity_id
_entity_poly.type
_entity_poly.pdbx_seq_one_letter_code
_entity_poly.pdbx_strand_id
1 'polypeptide(L)'
;MKFNVKNKQEQITNYEGEKAFVITPQLELYTAVVTASLSNQFYEKADAKLDRIIALIAKNNPEFVAKLAVYARDEMNLRSIPLVLAVELAKLHNGDDLIFRLTQKVVKRADEITELLSYYTLANSRKEVKKLNKLSKQIQKGLAQAFNTFDEYQFAKYNRDAAVKLKDALFLVHPKAKDEAQQILFDKIVKDELQVPYTWETELSALGQQQFENEELKKAAVTAKWEELIFSNKVGYMATLRNLRNILEANVSKEALQKVCDYLGNEKAVANSKQLPFRFLAAYRELKEVKHGRVGRVMEALEQAVMHSAANIKGYNDDVKVVIAADVSGSMQRPVSAKSKVLNYDIGLMLAMLLQSRCENVITGMFGDTWKIINMAQKNILANVDEFYRREGEVGYATNGYLVIKDLLDRKQIVDKVLFFTDCQMWNSKGKESIADLWKQYKKIAPNAKIYLFDLAGYGQMPLNVMRDDVYLIAGWSDKIFEVLSAVDEGENAMALINSIEL
;
A
#
# COMPACT_ATOMS: atom_id res chain seq x y z
N MET A 1 43.64 -1.71 21.34
CA MET A 1 43.19 -0.35 21.01
C MET A 1 41.79 -0.44 20.44
N LYS A 2 40.77 0.11 21.12
CA LYS A 2 39.42 0.22 20.57
C LYS A 2 39.42 1.40 19.59
N PHE A 3 39.41 1.12 18.29
CA PHE A 3 39.22 2.17 17.29
C PHE A 3 37.78 2.67 17.40
N ASN A 4 37.63 3.84 18.00
CA ASN A 4 36.40 4.61 17.98
C ASN A 4 36.22 5.14 16.55
N VAL A 5 35.67 4.31 15.66
CA VAL A 5 35.21 4.78 14.35
C VAL A 5 34.04 5.72 14.64
N LYS A 6 34.30 7.02 14.68
CA LYS A 6 33.25 8.03 14.65
C LYS A 6 32.55 7.88 13.29
N ASN A 7 31.51 7.06 13.22
CA ASN A 7 30.53 7.13 12.14
C ASN A 7 29.84 8.49 12.26
N LYS A 8 30.45 9.51 11.67
CA LYS A 8 29.87 10.83 11.50
C LYS A 8 28.88 10.70 10.36
N GLN A 9 27.63 10.36 10.67
CA GLN A 9 26.56 10.38 9.68
C GLN A 9 26.48 11.78 9.06
N GLU A 10 26.45 11.85 7.74
CA GLU A 10 26.26 13.10 7.03
C GLU A 10 24.91 13.70 7.41
N GLN A 11 24.95 14.94 7.90
CA GLN A 11 23.76 15.74 8.12
C GLN A 11 23.39 16.36 6.78
N ILE A 12 22.14 16.14 6.38
CA ILE A 12 21.56 16.72 5.18
C ILE A 12 20.43 17.68 5.59
N THR A 13 19.86 18.36 4.62
CA THR A 13 18.61 19.12 4.82
C THR A 13 17.45 18.35 4.24
N ASN A 14 16.30 18.41 4.90
CA ASN A 14 15.06 17.94 4.31
C ASN A 14 14.54 18.94 3.24
N TYR A 15 13.41 18.66 2.61
CA TYR A 15 12.85 19.56 1.59
C TYR A 15 12.39 20.92 2.14
N GLU A 16 12.16 21.02 3.45
CA GLU A 16 11.80 22.25 4.16
C GLU A 16 13.04 23.00 4.72
N GLY A 17 14.25 22.54 4.40
CA GLY A 17 15.50 23.16 4.83
C GLY A 17 15.90 22.88 6.30
N GLU A 18 15.17 22.02 7.01
CA GLU A 18 15.48 21.58 8.37
C GLU A 18 16.58 20.52 8.36
N LYS A 19 17.34 20.41 9.46
CA LYS A 19 18.34 19.36 9.62
C LYS A 19 17.69 17.97 9.58
N ALA A 20 18.23 17.10 8.76
CA ALA A 20 17.82 15.71 8.61
C ALA A 20 19.01 14.75 8.60
N PHE A 21 18.69 13.48 8.78
CA PHE A 21 19.66 12.38 8.88
C PHE A 21 19.53 11.43 7.70
N VAL A 22 20.68 11.01 7.17
CA VAL A 22 20.77 10.00 6.12
C VAL A 22 20.64 8.60 6.72
N ILE A 23 19.86 7.76 6.05
CA ILE A 23 19.72 6.33 6.35
C ILE A 23 20.61 5.48 5.44
N THR A 24 20.80 4.20 5.77
CA THR A 24 21.62 3.31 4.93
C THR A 24 20.97 3.11 3.55
N PRO A 25 21.74 2.87 2.47
CA PRO A 25 21.17 2.61 1.15
C PRO A 25 20.17 1.43 1.13
N GLN A 26 20.32 0.46 2.03
CA GLN A 26 19.41 -0.67 2.21
C GLN A 26 18.06 -0.21 2.75
N LEU A 27 18.07 0.58 3.82
CA LEU A 27 16.86 1.11 4.45
C LEU A 27 16.17 2.15 3.55
N GLU A 28 16.95 2.97 2.83
CA GLU A 28 16.42 3.92 1.86
C GLU A 28 15.72 3.20 0.70
N LEU A 29 16.32 2.13 0.16
CA LEU A 29 15.68 1.34 -0.88
C LEU A 29 14.38 0.71 -0.39
N TYR A 30 14.39 0.12 0.80
CA TYR A 30 13.19 -0.44 1.42
C TYR A 30 12.06 0.59 1.51
N THR A 31 12.32 1.73 2.17
CA THR A 31 11.30 2.77 2.38
C THR A 31 10.79 3.35 1.05
N ALA A 32 11.67 3.59 0.09
CA ALA A 32 11.28 4.07 -1.24
C ALA A 32 10.40 3.08 -2.00
N VAL A 33 10.66 1.77 -1.87
CA VAL A 33 9.89 0.70 -2.53
C VAL A 33 8.53 0.49 -1.89
N VAL A 34 8.44 0.38 -0.57
CA VAL A 34 7.17 0.06 0.12
C VAL A 34 6.16 1.22 0.13
N THR A 35 6.62 2.42 -0.26
CA THR A 35 5.81 3.64 -0.46
C THR A 35 5.72 4.06 -1.93
N ALA A 36 6.11 3.20 -2.87
CA ALA A 36 6.10 3.52 -4.30
C ALA A 36 4.71 3.34 -4.92
N SER A 37 4.08 4.45 -5.31
CA SER A 37 2.95 4.44 -6.26
C SER A 37 3.37 4.63 -7.72
N LEU A 38 4.66 4.84 -8.00
CA LEU A 38 5.17 5.26 -9.31
C LEU A 38 4.40 6.46 -9.88
N SER A 39 4.05 7.40 -9.01
CA SER A 39 3.33 8.64 -9.29
C SER A 39 4.04 9.82 -8.61
N ASN A 40 3.75 11.05 -9.04
CA ASN A 40 4.29 12.24 -8.40
C ASN A 40 3.85 12.30 -6.94
N GLN A 41 4.80 12.61 -6.04
CA GLN A 41 4.58 12.94 -4.63
C GLN A 41 4.74 14.44 -4.42
N PHE A 42 4.56 14.94 -3.20
CA PHE A 42 4.60 16.39 -2.91
C PHE A 42 5.96 17.01 -3.25
N TYR A 43 7.05 16.37 -2.81
CA TYR A 43 8.42 16.87 -2.99
C TYR A 43 9.20 16.15 -4.10
N GLU A 44 8.73 14.99 -4.56
CA GLU A 44 9.44 14.13 -5.52
C GLU A 44 8.56 13.77 -6.71
N LYS A 45 9.06 13.98 -7.94
CA LYS A 45 8.38 13.56 -9.18
C LYS A 45 8.52 12.05 -9.40
N ALA A 46 7.59 11.44 -10.11
CA ALA A 46 7.58 9.99 -10.38
C ALA A 46 8.90 9.51 -11.02
N ASP A 47 9.37 10.23 -12.05
CA ASP A 47 10.62 9.89 -12.75
C ASP A 47 11.83 10.04 -11.83
N ALA A 48 11.87 11.10 -11.01
CA ALA A 48 12.96 11.31 -10.05
C ALA A 48 13.00 10.21 -8.97
N LYS A 49 11.82 9.78 -8.47
CA LYS A 49 11.72 8.65 -7.52
C LYS A 49 12.19 7.35 -8.17
N LEU A 50 11.81 7.11 -9.42
CA LEU A 50 12.26 5.93 -10.16
C LEU A 50 13.78 5.94 -10.35
N ASP A 51 14.35 7.07 -10.77
CA ASP A 51 15.81 7.25 -10.91
C ASP A 51 16.55 7.02 -9.59
N ARG A 52 15.99 7.53 -8.48
CA ARG A 52 16.54 7.30 -7.13
C ARG A 52 16.49 5.82 -6.74
N ILE A 53 15.38 5.14 -6.98
CA ILE A 53 15.25 3.70 -6.75
C ILE A 53 16.28 2.92 -7.59
N ILE A 54 16.46 3.26 -8.87
CA ILE A 54 17.45 2.62 -9.75
C ILE A 54 18.88 2.83 -9.20
N ALA A 55 19.20 4.05 -8.78
CA ALA A 55 20.50 4.35 -8.17
C ALA A 55 20.73 3.58 -6.86
N LEU A 56 19.67 3.38 -6.07
CA LEU A 56 19.72 2.61 -4.83
C LEU A 56 19.87 1.11 -5.10
N ILE A 57 19.22 0.55 -6.12
CA ILE A 57 19.41 -0.86 -6.52
C ILE A 57 20.91 -1.14 -6.76
N ALA A 58 21.60 -0.25 -7.47
CA ALA A 58 23.03 -0.40 -7.75
C ALA A 58 23.94 -0.31 -6.51
N LYS A 59 23.46 0.27 -5.41
CA LYS A 59 24.20 0.40 -4.14
C LYS A 59 23.96 -0.77 -3.16
N ASN A 60 23.10 -1.72 -3.53
CA ASN A 60 22.65 -2.79 -2.64
C ASN A 60 23.02 -4.18 -3.16
N ASN A 61 23.07 -5.15 -2.24
CA ASN A 61 23.32 -6.54 -2.59
C ASN A 61 22.17 -7.07 -3.50
N PRO A 62 22.47 -7.72 -4.64
CA PRO A 62 21.45 -8.27 -5.54
C PRO A 62 20.41 -9.18 -4.88
N GLU A 63 20.84 -10.05 -3.98
CA GLU A 63 19.95 -10.97 -3.25
C GLU A 63 18.98 -10.20 -2.35
N PHE A 64 19.45 -9.14 -1.68
CA PHE A 64 18.59 -8.26 -0.89
C PHE A 64 17.54 -7.57 -1.76
N VAL A 65 17.93 -7.04 -2.93
CA VAL A 65 16.99 -6.39 -3.87
C VAL A 65 15.93 -7.39 -4.34
N ALA A 66 16.32 -8.62 -4.64
CA ALA A 66 15.39 -9.68 -5.01
C ALA A 66 14.42 -10.01 -3.87
N LYS A 67 14.93 -10.19 -2.64
CA LYS A 67 14.09 -10.46 -1.46
C LYS A 67 13.12 -9.33 -1.17
N LEU A 68 13.57 -8.08 -1.29
CA LEU A 68 12.72 -6.89 -1.14
C LEU A 68 11.61 -6.85 -2.19
N ALA A 69 11.89 -7.25 -3.44
CA ALA A 69 10.88 -7.32 -4.48
C ALA A 69 9.80 -8.38 -4.17
N VAL A 70 10.21 -9.55 -3.69
CA VAL A 70 9.27 -10.60 -3.25
C VAL A 70 8.47 -10.14 -2.02
N TYR A 71 9.13 -9.53 -1.03
CA TYR A 71 8.46 -8.94 0.14
C TYR A 71 7.41 -7.89 -0.26
N ALA A 72 7.78 -6.97 -1.16
CA ALA A 72 6.88 -5.94 -1.66
C ALA A 72 5.66 -6.56 -2.38
N ARG A 73 5.86 -7.67 -3.09
CA ARG A 73 4.79 -8.37 -3.80
C ARG A 73 3.83 -9.13 -2.86
N ASP A 74 4.40 -9.79 -1.86
CA ASP A 74 3.73 -10.86 -1.12
C ASP A 74 3.15 -10.37 0.19
N GLU A 75 3.92 -9.56 0.91
CA GLU A 75 3.53 -9.02 2.21
C GLU A 75 2.88 -7.64 2.04
N MET A 76 3.50 -6.75 1.26
CA MET A 76 2.97 -5.39 1.07
C MET A 76 1.89 -5.29 0.00
N ASN A 77 1.61 -6.38 -0.72
CA ASN A 77 0.61 -6.45 -1.79
C ASN A 77 0.80 -5.39 -2.89
N LEU A 78 2.04 -4.93 -3.11
CA LEU A 78 2.39 -3.99 -4.17
C LEU A 78 2.54 -4.73 -5.51
N ARG A 79 2.14 -4.07 -6.59
CA ARG A 79 2.00 -4.72 -7.90
C ARG A 79 3.12 -4.36 -8.88
N SER A 80 3.31 -3.07 -9.12
CA SER A 80 4.16 -2.58 -10.21
C SER A 80 5.63 -2.45 -9.79
N ILE A 81 5.91 -2.00 -8.56
CA ILE A 81 7.29 -1.81 -8.10
C ILE A 81 8.13 -3.11 -8.01
N PRO A 82 7.59 -4.30 -7.65
CA PRO A 82 8.37 -5.54 -7.73
C PRO A 82 8.84 -5.87 -9.16
N LEU A 83 8.02 -5.57 -10.18
CA LEU A 83 8.38 -5.78 -11.59
C LEU A 83 9.50 -4.85 -12.02
N VAL A 84 9.47 -3.60 -11.54
CA VAL A 84 10.55 -2.62 -11.74
C VAL A 84 11.86 -3.14 -11.16
N LEU A 85 11.84 -3.59 -9.90
CA LEU A 85 13.03 -4.14 -9.24
C LEU A 85 13.59 -5.35 -10.01
N ALA A 86 12.73 -6.26 -10.49
CA ALA A 86 13.16 -7.42 -11.27
C ALA A 86 13.84 -7.02 -12.58
N VAL A 87 13.28 -6.05 -13.32
CA VAL A 87 13.82 -5.57 -14.60
C VAL A 87 15.12 -4.80 -14.42
N GLU A 88 15.19 -3.90 -13.43
CA GLU A 88 16.38 -3.09 -13.17
C GLU A 88 17.52 -3.94 -12.61
N LEU A 89 17.23 -4.88 -11.71
CA LEU A 89 18.25 -5.81 -11.19
C LEU A 89 18.81 -6.71 -12.30
N ALA A 90 17.98 -7.11 -13.26
CA ALA A 90 18.41 -7.92 -14.41
C ALA A 90 19.41 -7.20 -15.35
N LYS A 91 19.57 -5.87 -15.25
CA LYS A 91 20.61 -5.13 -15.97
C LYS A 91 21.97 -5.23 -15.28
N LEU A 92 21.98 -5.42 -13.97
CA LEU A 92 23.17 -5.34 -13.12
C LEU A 92 23.70 -6.72 -12.72
N HIS A 93 22.82 -7.69 -12.52
CA HIS A 93 23.17 -9.01 -12.00
C HIS A 93 23.17 -10.09 -13.08
N ASN A 94 24.25 -10.87 -13.14
CA ASN A 94 24.44 -11.97 -14.07
C ASN A 94 25.24 -13.09 -13.39
N GLY A 95 25.17 -14.31 -13.91
CA GLY A 95 26.05 -15.42 -13.49
C GLY A 95 25.36 -16.53 -12.68
N ASP A 96 24.11 -16.34 -12.27
CA ASP A 96 23.29 -17.35 -11.59
C ASP A 96 21.81 -17.29 -12.07
N ASP A 97 20.90 -17.93 -11.34
CA ASP A 97 19.46 -18.00 -11.63
C ASP A 97 18.59 -17.01 -10.83
N LEU A 98 19.20 -16.03 -10.15
CA LEU A 98 18.51 -15.14 -9.22
C LEU A 98 17.34 -14.39 -9.87
N ILE A 99 17.56 -13.86 -11.08
CA ILE A 99 16.54 -13.10 -11.81
C ILE A 99 15.41 -14.01 -12.28
N PHE A 100 15.72 -15.25 -12.63
CA PHE A 100 14.72 -16.25 -13.00
C PHE A 100 13.78 -16.54 -11.82
N ARG A 101 14.33 -16.91 -10.65
CA ARG A 101 13.56 -17.17 -9.43
C ARG A 101 12.75 -15.95 -8.99
N LEU A 102 13.37 -14.78 -8.99
CA LEU A 102 12.71 -13.52 -8.70
C LEU A 102 11.50 -13.27 -9.61
N THR A 103 11.68 -13.40 -10.93
CA THR A 103 10.62 -13.15 -11.92
C THR A 103 9.42 -14.07 -11.69
N GLN A 104 9.66 -15.34 -11.35
CA GLN A 104 8.59 -16.29 -11.04
C GLN A 104 7.80 -15.90 -9.79
N LYS A 105 8.48 -15.39 -8.75
CA LYS A 105 7.84 -15.01 -7.49
C LYS A 105 7.02 -13.73 -7.62
N VAL A 106 7.50 -12.75 -8.39
CA VAL A 106 6.83 -11.43 -8.46
C VAL A 106 5.66 -11.39 -9.44
N VAL A 107 5.66 -12.21 -10.49
CA VAL A 107 4.56 -12.28 -11.46
C VAL A 107 3.47 -13.21 -10.95
N LYS A 108 2.37 -12.63 -10.43
CA LYS A 108 1.24 -13.36 -9.84
C LYS A 108 -0.09 -13.10 -10.55
N ARG A 109 -0.13 -12.28 -11.60
CA ARG A 109 -1.30 -12.07 -12.46
C ARG A 109 -0.93 -12.07 -13.93
N ALA A 110 -1.87 -12.48 -14.79
CA ALA A 110 -1.63 -12.57 -16.22
C ALA A 110 -1.28 -11.22 -16.87
N ASP A 111 -1.86 -10.10 -16.42
CA ASP A 111 -1.51 -8.75 -16.91
C ASP A 111 -0.05 -8.36 -16.62
N GLU A 112 0.53 -8.89 -15.53
CA GLU A 112 1.88 -8.52 -15.09
C GLU A 112 2.96 -9.03 -16.04
N ILE A 113 2.68 -10.06 -16.85
CA ILE A 113 3.57 -10.49 -17.94
C ILE A 113 3.75 -9.35 -18.95
N THR A 114 2.64 -8.80 -19.44
CA THR A 114 2.67 -7.70 -20.42
C THR A 114 3.18 -6.39 -19.81
N GLU A 115 2.89 -6.13 -18.54
CA GLU A 115 3.39 -4.96 -17.81
C GLU A 115 4.92 -5.02 -17.63
N LEU A 116 5.47 -6.18 -17.23
CA LEU A 116 6.91 -6.36 -17.08
C LEU A 116 7.62 -6.15 -18.42
N LEU A 117 7.10 -6.71 -19.53
CA LEU A 117 7.67 -6.52 -20.87
C LEU A 117 7.56 -5.06 -21.35
N SER A 118 6.47 -4.38 -21.04
CA SER A 118 6.28 -2.96 -21.34
C SER A 118 7.29 -2.10 -20.59
N TYR A 119 7.48 -2.37 -19.28
CA TYR A 119 8.50 -1.69 -18.49
C TYR A 119 9.90 -2.03 -18.97
N TYR A 120 10.20 -3.30 -19.30
CA TYR A 120 11.49 -3.71 -19.86
C TYR A 120 11.87 -2.91 -21.11
N THR A 121 10.90 -2.67 -21.99
CA THR A 121 11.07 -1.83 -23.19
C THR A 121 11.46 -0.40 -22.83
N LEU A 122 10.75 0.21 -21.86
CA LEU A 122 10.99 1.57 -21.39
C LEU A 122 12.36 1.70 -20.69
N ALA A 123 12.61 0.82 -19.73
CA ALA A 123 13.83 0.72 -18.93
C ALA A 123 15.10 0.56 -19.78
N ASN A 124 15.01 -0.14 -20.92
CA ASN A 124 16.13 -0.37 -21.83
C ASN A 124 16.15 0.61 -23.02
N SER A 125 15.35 1.69 -22.97
CA SER A 125 15.27 2.73 -24.01
C SER A 125 15.10 2.16 -25.43
N ARG A 126 14.31 1.09 -25.57
CA ARG A 126 14.14 0.36 -26.84
C ARG A 126 13.19 1.11 -27.76
N LYS A 127 13.77 1.92 -28.66
CA LYS A 127 13.02 2.74 -29.65
C LYS A 127 12.89 2.09 -31.04
N GLU A 128 13.59 0.98 -31.27
CA GLU A 128 13.58 0.25 -32.55
C GLU A 128 12.23 -0.43 -32.82
N VAL A 129 11.98 -0.83 -34.08
CA VAL A 129 10.77 -1.57 -34.47
C VAL A 129 10.65 -2.89 -33.68
N LYS A 130 11.76 -3.62 -33.48
CA LYS A 130 11.80 -4.85 -32.67
C LYS A 130 12.20 -4.58 -31.23
N LYS A 131 11.33 -3.90 -30.48
CA LYS A 131 11.59 -3.40 -29.11
C LYS A 131 12.08 -4.47 -28.10
N LEU A 132 11.74 -5.75 -28.32
CA LEU A 132 11.98 -6.84 -27.36
C LEU A 132 12.97 -7.92 -27.85
N ASN A 133 13.70 -7.69 -28.95
CA ASN A 133 14.62 -8.67 -29.56
C ASN A 133 15.83 -9.09 -28.68
N LYS A 134 16.11 -8.38 -27.59
CA LYS A 134 17.25 -8.62 -26.68
C LYS A 134 16.76 -8.78 -25.24
N LEU A 135 15.68 -9.54 -25.03
CA LEU A 135 15.16 -9.84 -23.71
C LEU A 135 16.18 -10.65 -22.88
N SER A 136 16.32 -10.33 -21.59
CA SER A 136 17.13 -11.14 -20.68
C SER A 136 16.62 -12.58 -20.67
N LYS A 137 17.52 -13.55 -20.89
CA LYS A 137 17.16 -14.99 -20.88
C LYS A 137 16.54 -15.42 -19.55
N GLN A 138 16.95 -14.81 -18.43
CA GLN A 138 16.39 -15.13 -17.12
C GLN A 138 14.96 -14.61 -16.96
N ILE A 139 14.70 -13.37 -17.38
CA ILE A 139 13.34 -12.81 -17.42
C ILE A 139 12.46 -13.65 -18.36
N GLN A 140 12.96 -13.97 -19.55
CA GLN A 140 12.25 -14.81 -20.52
C GLN A 140 11.86 -16.16 -19.90
N LYS A 141 12.79 -16.86 -19.26
CA LYS A 141 12.51 -18.14 -18.57
C LYS A 141 11.50 -17.96 -17.43
N GLY A 142 11.61 -16.89 -16.66
CA GLY A 142 10.70 -16.62 -15.54
C GLY A 142 9.27 -16.35 -16.01
N LEU A 143 9.12 -15.53 -17.06
CA LEU A 143 7.83 -15.31 -17.71
C LEU A 143 7.28 -16.58 -18.36
N ALA A 144 8.13 -17.41 -18.95
CA ALA A 144 7.71 -18.67 -19.57
C ALA A 144 7.08 -19.61 -18.53
N GLN A 145 7.63 -19.61 -17.31
CA GLN A 145 7.03 -20.35 -16.21
C GLN A 145 5.76 -19.69 -15.68
N ALA A 146 5.71 -18.35 -15.61
CA ALA A 146 4.50 -17.64 -15.21
C ALA A 146 3.31 -17.91 -16.15
N PHE A 147 3.53 -18.05 -17.45
CA PHE A 147 2.47 -18.44 -18.39
C PHE A 147 1.79 -19.77 -18.03
N ASN A 148 2.50 -20.68 -17.36
CA ASN A 148 2.00 -21.99 -16.95
C ASN A 148 1.26 -21.96 -15.60
N THR A 149 1.14 -20.81 -14.94
CA THR A 149 0.47 -20.68 -13.62
C THR A 149 -0.96 -20.12 -13.70
N PHE A 150 -1.40 -19.66 -14.87
CA PHE A 150 -2.70 -19.00 -15.04
C PHE A 150 -3.71 -19.84 -15.83
N ASP A 151 -4.98 -19.71 -15.46
CA ASP A 151 -6.11 -20.32 -16.16
C ASP A 151 -6.72 -19.40 -17.24
N GLU A 152 -7.68 -19.94 -18.00
CA GLU A 152 -8.36 -19.21 -19.09
C GLU A 152 -9.08 -17.95 -18.59
N TYR A 153 -9.73 -18.00 -17.42
CA TYR A 153 -10.42 -16.85 -16.86
C TYR A 153 -9.45 -15.72 -16.54
N GLN A 154 -8.30 -16.03 -15.95
CA GLN A 154 -7.26 -15.06 -15.62
C GLN A 154 -6.69 -14.41 -16.88
N PHE A 155 -6.37 -15.19 -17.92
CA PHE A 155 -5.93 -14.62 -19.20
C PHE A 155 -7.01 -13.76 -19.83
N ALA A 156 -8.25 -14.25 -19.91
CA ALA A 156 -9.36 -13.54 -20.53
C ALA A 156 -9.68 -12.21 -19.82
N LYS A 157 -9.72 -12.21 -18.48
CA LYS A 157 -9.97 -11.03 -17.64
C LYS A 157 -8.97 -9.90 -17.88
N TYR A 158 -7.74 -10.27 -18.23
CA TYR A 158 -6.63 -9.34 -18.42
C TYR A 158 -6.21 -9.17 -19.88
N ASN A 159 -6.91 -9.84 -20.82
CA ASN A 159 -6.68 -9.67 -22.23
C ASN A 159 -7.22 -8.31 -22.68
N ARG A 160 -6.33 -7.33 -22.82
CA ARG A 160 -6.66 -5.95 -23.17
C ARG A 160 -5.85 -5.51 -24.36
N ASP A 161 -6.43 -4.59 -25.14
CA ASP A 161 -5.72 -3.93 -26.23
C ASP A 161 -4.74 -2.91 -25.67
N ALA A 162 -3.49 -3.35 -25.44
CA ALA A 162 -2.40 -2.57 -24.90
C ALA A 162 -1.18 -2.60 -25.86
N ALA A 163 -0.15 -1.79 -25.56
CA ALA A 163 1.05 -1.71 -26.38
C ALA A 163 1.82 -3.03 -26.50
N VAL A 164 1.72 -3.90 -25.49
CA VAL A 164 2.18 -5.29 -25.54
C VAL A 164 0.96 -6.17 -25.24
N LYS A 165 0.53 -6.98 -26.20
CA LYS A 165 -0.61 -7.90 -26.01
C LYS A 165 -0.15 -9.22 -25.40
N LEU A 166 -1.07 -9.97 -24.79
CA LEU A 166 -0.78 -11.32 -24.27
C LEU A 166 -0.26 -12.26 -25.37
N LYS A 167 -0.84 -12.17 -26.57
CA LYS A 167 -0.40 -12.89 -27.77
C LYS A 167 1.05 -12.56 -28.16
N ASP A 168 1.42 -11.28 -28.15
CA ASP A 168 2.80 -10.85 -28.44
C ASP A 168 3.76 -11.38 -27.38
N ALA A 169 3.37 -11.31 -26.11
CA ALA A 169 4.15 -11.82 -25.00
C ALA A 169 4.35 -13.33 -25.10
N LEU A 170 3.32 -14.09 -25.49
CA LEU A 170 3.40 -15.53 -25.69
C LEU A 170 4.42 -15.89 -26.78
N PHE A 171 4.35 -15.20 -27.93
CA PHE A 171 5.30 -15.40 -29.02
C PHE A 171 6.72 -14.98 -28.66
N LEU A 172 6.91 -13.94 -27.85
CA LEU A 172 8.23 -13.48 -27.44
C LEU A 172 8.88 -14.42 -26.41
N VAL A 173 8.09 -14.88 -25.46
CA VAL A 173 8.58 -15.64 -24.31
C VAL A 173 8.81 -17.11 -24.68
N HIS A 174 8.03 -17.63 -25.64
CA HIS A 174 8.07 -19.03 -26.07
C HIS A 174 7.89 -20.03 -24.91
N PRO A 175 6.81 -19.92 -24.09
CA PRO A 175 6.58 -20.89 -23.03
C PRO A 175 6.29 -22.27 -23.62
N LYS A 176 6.95 -23.30 -23.06
CA LYS A 176 6.53 -24.68 -23.27
C LYS A 176 5.34 -24.95 -22.35
N ALA A 177 4.22 -25.40 -22.92
CA ALA A 177 3.06 -25.81 -22.14
C ALA A 177 3.42 -26.96 -21.19
N LYS A 178 2.97 -26.86 -19.94
CA LYS A 178 3.18 -27.89 -18.90
C LYS A 178 2.39 -29.18 -19.18
N ASP A 179 1.26 -29.06 -19.89
CA ASP A 179 0.34 -30.14 -20.24
C ASP A 179 -0.48 -29.77 -21.48
N GLU A 180 -1.27 -30.70 -21.99
CA GLU A 180 -2.12 -30.54 -23.17
C GLU A 180 -3.21 -29.47 -22.97
N ALA A 181 -3.78 -29.37 -21.76
CA ALA A 181 -4.79 -28.37 -21.45
C ALA A 181 -4.22 -26.94 -21.55
N GLN A 182 -3.00 -26.75 -21.06
CA GLN A 182 -2.28 -25.49 -21.18
C GLN A 182 -1.90 -25.18 -22.63
N GLN A 183 -1.57 -26.19 -23.44
CA GLN A 183 -1.32 -26.00 -24.87
C GLN A 183 -2.57 -25.50 -25.59
N ILE A 184 -3.74 -26.11 -25.32
CA ILE A 184 -5.02 -25.67 -25.87
C ILE A 184 -5.31 -24.22 -25.47
N LEU A 185 -5.04 -23.86 -24.21
CA LEU A 185 -5.19 -22.49 -23.73
C LEU A 185 -4.24 -21.51 -24.45
N PHE A 186 -2.98 -21.89 -24.67
CA PHE A 186 -2.05 -21.08 -25.46
C PHE A 186 -2.52 -20.91 -26.90
N ASP A 187 -3.07 -21.96 -27.52
CA ASP A 187 -3.62 -21.88 -28.87
C ASP A 187 -4.82 -20.92 -28.94
N LYS A 188 -5.68 -20.89 -27.92
CA LYS A 188 -6.76 -19.90 -27.81
C LYS A 188 -6.23 -18.47 -27.72
N ILE A 189 -5.15 -18.22 -26.99
CA ILE A 189 -4.49 -16.90 -26.94
C ILE A 189 -3.98 -16.51 -28.34
N VAL A 190 -3.37 -17.45 -29.06
CA VAL A 190 -2.84 -17.22 -30.42
C VAL A 190 -3.96 -16.91 -31.42
N LYS A 191 -5.10 -17.59 -31.30
CA LYS A 191 -6.25 -17.43 -32.21
C LYS A 191 -7.19 -16.30 -31.80
N ASP A 192 -6.94 -15.62 -30.68
CA ASP A 192 -7.83 -14.61 -30.10
C ASP A 192 -9.22 -15.18 -29.75
N GLU A 193 -9.26 -16.44 -29.27
CA GLU A 193 -10.46 -17.24 -28.99
C GLU A 193 -10.71 -17.45 -27.47
N LEU A 194 -10.09 -16.64 -26.61
CA LEU A 194 -10.35 -16.69 -25.16
C LEU A 194 -11.82 -16.38 -24.86
N GLN A 195 -12.42 -17.17 -23.97
CA GLN A 195 -13.81 -16.93 -23.56
C GLN A 195 -13.99 -15.57 -22.86
N VAL A 196 -15.12 -14.92 -23.09
CA VAL A 196 -15.48 -13.70 -22.37
C VAL A 196 -15.64 -14.04 -20.87
N PRO A 197 -14.90 -13.38 -19.97
CA PRO A 197 -14.94 -13.70 -18.56
C PRO A 197 -16.25 -13.23 -17.94
N TYR A 198 -16.84 -14.05 -17.07
CA TYR A 198 -18.01 -13.65 -16.27
C TYR A 198 -17.57 -12.69 -15.16
N THR A 199 -17.80 -11.39 -15.36
CA THR A 199 -17.50 -10.32 -14.40
C THR A 199 -18.64 -9.32 -14.34
N TRP A 200 -18.72 -8.54 -13.26
CA TRP A 200 -19.75 -7.50 -13.16
C TRP A 200 -19.63 -6.47 -14.30
N GLU A 201 -18.41 -6.16 -14.76
CA GLU A 201 -18.20 -5.24 -15.88
C GLU A 201 -18.78 -5.79 -17.18
N THR A 202 -18.51 -7.06 -17.52
CA THR A 202 -18.95 -7.67 -18.77
C THR A 202 -20.47 -7.83 -18.79
N GLU A 203 -21.03 -8.32 -17.68
CA GLU A 203 -22.47 -8.53 -17.54
C GLU A 203 -23.26 -7.22 -17.56
N LEU A 204 -22.83 -6.18 -16.83
CA LEU A 204 -23.53 -4.89 -16.84
C LEU A 204 -23.32 -4.13 -18.16
N SER A 205 -22.17 -4.28 -18.82
CA SER A 205 -21.94 -3.67 -20.13
C SER A 205 -22.84 -4.31 -21.19
N ALA A 206 -22.95 -5.64 -21.20
CA ALA A 206 -23.85 -6.37 -22.09
C ALA A 206 -25.31 -5.96 -21.86
N LEU A 207 -25.72 -5.82 -20.59
CA LEU A 207 -27.06 -5.33 -20.24
C LEU A 207 -27.29 -3.88 -20.70
N GLY A 208 -26.28 -3.01 -20.54
CA GLY A 208 -26.36 -1.61 -20.95
C GLY A 208 -26.48 -1.39 -22.46
N GLN A 209 -26.12 -2.39 -23.27
CA GLN A 209 -26.29 -2.36 -24.73
C GLN A 209 -27.68 -2.81 -25.18
N GLN A 210 -28.50 -3.37 -24.28
CA GLN A 210 -29.86 -3.77 -24.60
C GLN A 210 -30.79 -2.56 -24.67
N GLN A 211 -31.75 -2.60 -25.58
CA GLN A 211 -32.82 -1.62 -25.65
C GLN A 211 -33.94 -2.01 -24.70
N PHE A 212 -34.35 -1.06 -23.85
CA PHE A 212 -35.48 -1.22 -22.93
C PHE A 212 -36.60 -0.28 -23.36
N GLU A 213 -37.85 -0.73 -23.27
CA GLU A 213 -39.02 0.06 -23.67
C GLU A 213 -39.20 1.31 -22.79
N ASN A 214 -38.79 1.23 -21.52
CA ASN A 214 -38.82 2.34 -20.58
C ASN A 214 -37.75 2.20 -19.49
N GLU A 215 -37.55 3.27 -18.72
CA GLU A 215 -36.54 3.32 -17.65
C GLU A 215 -36.87 2.42 -16.44
N GLU A 216 -38.14 2.06 -16.21
CA GLU A 216 -38.52 1.16 -15.12
C GLU A 216 -38.07 -0.27 -15.41
N LEU A 217 -38.30 -0.76 -16.63
CA LEU A 217 -37.83 -2.08 -17.08
C LEU A 217 -36.30 -2.17 -17.06
N LYS A 218 -35.62 -1.11 -17.47
CA LYS A 218 -34.15 -1.01 -17.39
C LYS A 218 -33.66 -1.13 -15.95
N LYS A 219 -34.28 -0.39 -15.01
CA LYS A 219 -33.94 -0.46 -13.58
C LYS A 219 -34.17 -1.88 -13.04
N ALA A 220 -35.33 -2.49 -13.31
CA ALA A 220 -35.63 -3.85 -12.89
C ALA A 220 -34.63 -4.87 -13.43
N ALA A 221 -34.20 -4.73 -14.69
CA ALA A 221 -33.18 -5.59 -15.28
C ALA A 221 -31.80 -5.41 -14.62
N VAL A 222 -31.41 -4.17 -14.29
CA VAL A 222 -30.17 -3.88 -13.56
C VAL A 222 -30.22 -4.48 -12.15
N THR A 223 -31.36 -4.37 -11.46
CA THR A 223 -31.58 -5.00 -10.15
C THR A 223 -31.40 -6.50 -10.24
N ALA A 224 -32.12 -7.16 -11.15
CA ALA A 224 -32.06 -8.61 -11.34
C ALA A 224 -30.63 -9.08 -11.68
N LYS A 225 -29.90 -8.32 -12.50
CA LYS A 225 -28.52 -8.67 -12.86
C LYS A 225 -27.57 -8.52 -11.67
N TRP A 226 -27.71 -7.49 -10.83
CA TRP A 226 -26.93 -7.39 -9.60
C TRP A 226 -27.23 -8.54 -8.64
N GLU A 227 -28.49 -8.93 -8.50
CA GLU A 227 -28.87 -10.08 -7.68
C GLU A 227 -28.27 -11.38 -8.21
N GLU A 228 -28.34 -11.64 -9.51
CA GLU A 228 -27.69 -12.78 -10.15
C GLU A 228 -26.19 -12.81 -9.82
N LEU A 229 -25.50 -11.69 -10.00
CA LEU A 229 -24.07 -11.54 -9.69
C LEU A 229 -23.78 -11.83 -8.22
N ILE A 230 -24.57 -11.28 -7.29
CA ILE A 230 -24.42 -11.48 -5.84
C ILE A 230 -24.65 -12.95 -5.46
N PHE A 231 -25.72 -13.57 -5.98
CA PHE A 231 -26.06 -14.96 -5.65
C PHE A 231 -25.13 -15.98 -6.31
N SER A 232 -24.50 -15.63 -7.44
CA SER A 232 -23.51 -16.48 -8.10
C SER A 232 -22.26 -16.78 -7.27
N ASN A 233 -21.95 -15.97 -6.25
CA ASN A 233 -20.69 -15.97 -5.50
C ASN A 233 -19.42 -15.75 -6.34
N LYS A 234 -19.56 -15.29 -7.60
CA LYS A 234 -18.44 -15.05 -8.51
C LYS A 234 -17.88 -13.62 -8.43
N VAL A 235 -18.58 -12.71 -7.76
CA VAL A 235 -18.09 -11.34 -7.52
C VAL A 235 -17.08 -11.37 -6.38
N GLY A 236 -15.80 -11.18 -6.70
CA GLY A 236 -14.73 -11.16 -5.71
C GLY A 236 -14.82 -9.96 -4.76
N TYR A 237 -14.23 -10.09 -3.58
CA TYR A 237 -14.27 -9.11 -2.49
C TYR A 237 -14.03 -7.65 -2.91
N MET A 238 -12.95 -7.40 -3.67
CA MET A 238 -12.62 -6.05 -4.16
C MET A 238 -13.69 -5.50 -5.10
N ALA A 239 -14.28 -6.34 -5.95
CA ALA A 239 -15.33 -5.93 -6.88
C ALA A 239 -16.61 -5.57 -6.10
N THR A 240 -16.96 -6.34 -5.06
CA THR A 240 -18.06 -6.03 -4.14
C THR A 240 -17.82 -4.69 -3.46
N LEU A 241 -16.65 -4.49 -2.85
CA LEU A 241 -16.26 -3.26 -2.14
C LEU A 241 -16.36 -2.02 -3.04
N ARG A 242 -15.97 -2.14 -4.31
CA ARG A 242 -15.96 -1.04 -5.27
C ARG A 242 -17.34 -0.70 -5.83
N ASN A 243 -18.32 -1.59 -5.69
CA ASN A 243 -19.66 -1.46 -6.27
C ASN A 243 -20.78 -1.31 -5.22
N LEU A 244 -20.45 -1.05 -3.95
CA LEU A 244 -21.48 -0.94 -2.90
C LEU A 244 -22.52 0.14 -3.16
N ARG A 245 -22.10 1.31 -3.69
CA ARG A 245 -23.03 2.35 -4.15
C ARG A 245 -23.96 1.81 -5.24
N ASN A 246 -23.41 1.20 -6.28
CA ASN A 246 -24.18 0.68 -7.41
C ASN A 246 -25.19 -0.39 -6.97
N ILE A 247 -24.79 -1.28 -6.04
CA ILE A 247 -25.66 -2.31 -5.47
C ILE A 247 -26.82 -1.69 -4.68
N LEU A 248 -26.55 -0.65 -3.88
CA LEU A 248 -27.59 0.06 -3.13
C LEU A 248 -28.54 0.83 -4.06
N GLU A 249 -28.01 1.55 -5.05
CA GLU A 249 -28.80 2.32 -6.03
C GLU A 249 -29.63 1.42 -6.95
N ALA A 250 -29.16 0.20 -7.21
CA ALA A 250 -29.93 -0.83 -7.91
C ALA A 250 -31.12 -1.37 -7.09
N ASN A 251 -31.30 -0.95 -5.83
CA ASN A 251 -32.41 -1.36 -4.97
C ASN A 251 -32.61 -2.89 -4.89
N VAL A 252 -31.51 -3.65 -4.84
CA VAL A 252 -31.55 -5.13 -4.68
C VAL A 252 -32.37 -5.55 -3.46
N SER A 253 -32.85 -6.79 -3.44
CA SER A 253 -33.59 -7.40 -2.33
C SER A 253 -32.84 -7.33 -1.00
N LYS A 254 -33.59 -7.54 0.10
CA LYS A 254 -33.03 -7.59 1.45
C LYS A 254 -32.03 -8.74 1.58
N GLU A 255 -32.36 -9.86 0.96
CA GLU A 255 -31.60 -11.11 0.97
C GLU A 255 -30.26 -10.92 0.25
N ALA A 256 -30.28 -10.30 -0.94
CA ALA A 256 -29.06 -9.98 -1.68
C ALA A 256 -28.15 -9.02 -0.90
N LEU A 257 -28.73 -7.96 -0.32
CA LEU A 257 -27.95 -7.01 0.48
C LEU A 257 -27.37 -7.65 1.75
N GLN A 258 -28.13 -8.52 2.42
CA GLN A 258 -27.65 -9.26 3.58
C GLN A 258 -26.45 -10.13 3.21
N LYS A 259 -26.52 -10.85 2.08
CA LYS A 259 -25.40 -11.64 1.57
C LYS A 259 -24.15 -10.80 1.29
N VAL A 260 -24.31 -9.58 0.80
CA VAL A 260 -23.20 -8.63 0.62
C VAL A 260 -22.60 -8.21 1.97
N CYS A 261 -23.43 -7.82 2.94
CA CYS A 261 -22.98 -7.47 4.29
C CYS A 261 -22.26 -8.63 4.97
N ASP A 262 -22.82 -9.84 4.91
CA ASP A 262 -22.24 -11.05 5.50
C ASP A 262 -20.89 -11.39 4.87
N TYR A 263 -20.75 -11.19 3.55
CA TYR A 263 -19.48 -11.43 2.87
C TYR A 263 -18.41 -10.39 3.23
N LEU A 264 -18.78 -9.11 3.33
CA LEU A 264 -17.85 -8.05 3.75
C LEU A 264 -17.42 -8.21 5.22
N GLY A 265 -18.35 -8.52 6.11
CA GLY A 265 -18.07 -8.72 7.53
C GLY A 265 -17.44 -10.08 7.85
N ASN A 266 -17.22 -10.95 6.86
CA ASN A 266 -16.64 -12.27 7.12
C ASN A 266 -15.12 -12.20 7.32
N GLU A 267 -14.65 -12.60 8.50
CA GLU A 267 -13.23 -12.62 8.87
C GLU A 267 -12.34 -13.33 7.84
N LYS A 268 -12.73 -14.53 7.36
CA LYS A 268 -11.95 -15.28 6.37
C LYS A 268 -11.94 -14.59 5.01
N ALA A 269 -13.05 -13.97 4.62
CA ALA A 269 -13.10 -13.21 3.37
C ALA A 269 -12.19 -11.99 3.44
N VAL A 270 -12.22 -11.24 4.55
CA VAL A 270 -11.34 -10.10 4.82
C VAL A 270 -9.87 -10.52 4.76
N ALA A 271 -9.48 -11.56 5.50
CA ALA A 271 -8.10 -12.04 5.56
C ALA A 271 -7.58 -12.47 4.17
N ASN A 272 -8.40 -13.16 3.38
CA ASN A 272 -8.03 -13.60 2.03
C ASN A 272 -8.13 -12.49 0.96
N SER A 273 -8.74 -11.34 1.29
CA SER A 273 -9.02 -10.29 0.31
C SER A 273 -7.79 -9.50 -0.13
N LYS A 274 -6.73 -9.52 0.69
CA LYS A 274 -5.50 -8.72 0.51
C LYS A 274 -5.79 -7.23 0.29
N GLN A 275 -6.91 -6.72 0.84
CA GLN A 275 -7.26 -5.32 0.73
C GLN A 275 -6.46 -4.49 1.72
N LEU A 276 -5.85 -3.42 1.21
CA LEU A 276 -5.20 -2.42 2.05
C LEU A 276 -6.27 -1.66 2.86
N PRO A 277 -6.00 -1.29 4.13
CA PRO A 277 -7.00 -0.71 5.03
C PRO A 277 -7.76 0.49 4.45
N PHE A 278 -7.07 1.41 3.77
CA PHE A 278 -7.68 2.60 3.19
C PHE A 278 -8.71 2.29 2.07
N ARG A 279 -8.77 1.05 1.56
CA ARG A 279 -9.81 0.64 0.60
C ARG A 279 -11.19 0.58 1.24
N PHE A 280 -11.25 0.17 2.51
CA PHE A 280 -12.50 0.21 3.27
C PHE A 280 -12.97 1.64 3.51
N LEU A 281 -12.04 2.53 3.85
CA LEU A 281 -12.34 3.97 3.96
C LEU A 281 -12.86 4.57 2.67
N ALA A 282 -12.22 4.26 1.53
CA ALA A 282 -12.66 4.75 0.23
C ALA A 282 -14.10 4.30 -0.07
N ALA A 283 -14.45 3.04 0.20
CA ALA A 283 -15.81 2.54 0.02
C ALA A 283 -16.79 3.21 1.00
N TYR A 284 -16.41 3.32 2.27
CA TYR A 284 -17.21 3.93 3.33
C TYR A 284 -17.55 5.39 3.03
N ARG A 285 -16.61 6.17 2.49
CA ARG A 285 -16.87 7.55 2.03
C ARG A 285 -17.84 7.62 0.88
N GLU A 286 -17.68 6.76 -0.13
CA GLU A 286 -18.59 6.76 -1.27
C GLU A 286 -20.03 6.39 -0.86
N LEU A 287 -20.23 5.74 0.29
CA LEU A 287 -21.55 5.44 0.84
C LEU A 287 -22.22 6.62 1.57
N LYS A 288 -21.46 7.60 2.07
CA LYS A 288 -22.02 8.73 2.83
C LYS A 288 -23.02 9.56 2.04
N GLU A 289 -22.77 9.69 0.73
CA GLU A 289 -23.60 10.48 -0.18
C GLU A 289 -24.84 9.69 -0.66
N VAL A 290 -24.96 8.41 -0.32
CA VAL A 290 -26.03 7.53 -0.80
C VAL A 290 -27.29 7.69 0.04
N LYS A 291 -28.33 8.25 -0.57
CA LYS A 291 -29.66 8.44 0.05
C LYS A 291 -30.49 7.15 -0.01
N HIS A 292 -30.09 6.13 0.74
CA HIS A 292 -30.78 4.85 0.78
C HIS A 292 -30.94 4.33 2.21
N GLY A 293 -32.15 3.90 2.58
CA GLY A 293 -32.49 3.54 3.98
C GLY A 293 -31.72 2.36 4.56
N ARG A 294 -31.03 1.56 3.73
CA ARG A 294 -30.22 0.42 4.17
C ARG A 294 -28.71 0.71 4.18
N VAL A 295 -28.28 1.94 3.89
CA VAL A 295 -26.84 2.30 3.82
C VAL A 295 -26.12 2.01 5.14
N GLY A 296 -26.77 2.25 6.29
CA GLY A 296 -26.20 2.00 7.60
C GLY A 296 -25.76 0.54 7.82
N ARG A 297 -26.50 -0.44 7.28
CA ARG A 297 -26.14 -1.86 7.35
C ARG A 297 -24.85 -2.18 6.59
N VAL A 298 -24.62 -1.51 5.47
CA VAL A 298 -23.40 -1.70 4.68
C VAL A 298 -22.23 -1.00 5.36
N MET A 299 -22.45 0.18 5.92
CA MET A 299 -21.44 0.90 6.71
C MET A 299 -21.00 0.11 7.95
N GLU A 300 -21.93 -0.53 8.65
CA GLU A 300 -21.62 -1.42 9.78
C GLU A 300 -20.81 -2.64 9.35
N ALA A 301 -21.16 -3.26 8.21
CA ALA A 301 -20.38 -4.37 7.65
C ALA A 301 -18.94 -3.95 7.27
N LEU A 302 -18.75 -2.71 6.78
CA LEU A 302 -17.41 -2.17 6.52
C LEU A 302 -16.62 -1.93 7.80
N GLU A 303 -17.26 -1.43 8.86
CA GLU A 303 -16.62 -1.28 10.18
C GLU A 303 -16.17 -2.64 10.72
N GLN A 304 -17.03 -3.65 10.63
CA GLN A 304 -16.67 -5.03 10.98
C GLN A 304 -15.50 -5.55 10.14
N ALA A 305 -15.52 -5.32 8.83
CA ALA A 305 -14.42 -5.72 7.94
C ALA A 305 -13.08 -5.11 8.37
N VAL A 306 -13.06 -3.82 8.72
CA VAL A 306 -11.83 -3.15 9.18
C VAL A 306 -11.39 -3.68 10.54
N MET A 307 -12.30 -3.94 11.47
CA MET A 307 -11.97 -4.58 12.75
C MET A 307 -11.33 -5.96 12.55
N HIS A 308 -11.84 -6.77 11.62
CA HIS A 308 -11.22 -8.05 11.26
C HIS A 308 -9.84 -7.88 10.64
N SER A 309 -9.62 -6.87 9.81
CA SER A 309 -8.27 -6.57 9.28
C SER A 309 -7.30 -6.17 10.40
N ALA A 310 -7.79 -5.48 11.42
CA ALA A 310 -7.01 -5.08 12.59
C ALA A 310 -6.74 -6.24 13.57
N ALA A 311 -7.40 -7.40 13.43
CA ALA A 311 -7.41 -8.45 14.45
C ALA A 311 -6.00 -9.01 14.75
N ASN A 312 -5.14 -9.06 13.74
CA ASN A 312 -3.78 -9.58 13.84
C ASN A 312 -2.75 -8.54 14.33
N ILE A 313 -3.15 -7.29 14.50
CA ILE A 313 -2.29 -6.25 15.06
C ILE A 313 -2.15 -6.51 16.56
N LYS A 314 -0.93 -6.81 17.01
CA LYS A 314 -0.63 -7.14 18.42
C LYS A 314 -1.11 -6.05 19.38
N GLY A 315 -0.89 -4.79 19.01
CA GLY A 315 -1.28 -3.65 19.83
C GLY A 315 -0.56 -3.62 21.17
N TYR A 316 -1.15 -2.91 22.14
CA TYR A 316 -0.57 -2.69 23.45
C TYR A 316 -1.64 -2.71 24.55
N ASN A 317 -1.37 -3.39 25.65
CA ASN A 317 -2.23 -3.43 26.83
C ASN A 317 -2.10 -2.14 27.67
N ASP A 318 -2.86 -2.04 28.76
CA ASP A 318 -2.91 -0.83 29.60
C ASP A 318 -1.58 -0.44 30.26
N ASP A 319 -0.65 -1.40 30.38
CA ASP A 319 0.69 -1.20 30.95
C ASP A 319 1.60 -0.32 30.08
N VAL A 320 1.32 -0.24 28.77
CA VAL A 320 2.15 0.49 27.81
C VAL A 320 1.41 1.76 27.39
N LYS A 321 1.98 2.91 27.73
CA LYS A 321 1.42 4.23 27.42
C LYS A 321 1.85 4.67 26.04
N VAL A 322 0.86 4.90 25.17
CA VAL A 322 1.08 5.16 23.75
C VAL A 322 0.59 6.56 23.37
N VAL A 323 1.36 7.27 22.54
CA VAL A 323 0.92 8.48 21.83
C VAL A 323 0.93 8.21 20.34
N ILE A 324 -0.22 8.41 19.69
CA ILE A 324 -0.38 8.34 18.24
C ILE A 324 -0.61 9.75 17.71
N ALA A 325 0.31 10.21 16.87
CA ALA A 325 0.29 11.52 16.24
C ALA A 325 0.11 11.39 14.73
N ALA A 326 -1.06 11.82 14.23
CA ALA A 326 -1.37 11.84 12.81
C ALA A 326 -0.99 13.19 12.20
N ASP A 327 -0.21 13.17 11.12
CA ASP A 327 0.20 14.36 10.38
C ASP A 327 -0.92 14.81 9.43
N VAL A 328 -1.36 16.07 9.57
CA VAL A 328 -2.36 16.68 8.67
C VAL A 328 -1.76 17.69 7.69
N SER A 329 -0.43 17.81 7.65
CA SER A 329 0.28 18.84 6.90
C SER A 329 -0.06 18.84 5.40
N GLY A 330 0.19 19.97 4.74
CA GLY A 330 -0.10 20.15 3.32
C GLY A 330 0.56 19.10 2.41
N SER A 331 1.70 18.53 2.83
CA SER A 331 2.36 17.45 2.10
C SER A 331 1.65 16.10 2.22
N MET A 332 0.93 15.87 3.31
CA MET A 332 0.06 14.72 3.52
C MET A 332 -1.25 14.81 2.72
N GLN A 333 -1.68 16.02 2.35
CA GLN A 333 -2.91 16.27 1.59
C GLN A 333 -2.79 15.99 0.07
N ARG A 334 -1.79 15.21 -0.34
CA ARG A 334 -1.60 14.82 -1.75
C ARG A 334 -2.16 13.45 -2.04
N PRO A 335 -2.86 13.30 -3.18
CA PRO A 335 -3.25 11.99 -3.69
C PRO A 335 -2.04 11.10 -3.91
N VAL A 336 -2.16 9.83 -3.51
CA VAL A 336 -1.06 8.86 -3.67
C VAL A 336 -0.78 8.49 -5.13
N SER A 337 -1.73 8.75 -6.03
CA SER A 337 -1.53 8.65 -7.47
C SER A 337 -2.48 9.57 -8.23
N ALA A 338 -2.17 9.89 -9.49
CA ALA A 338 -2.92 10.84 -10.31
C ALA A 338 -4.42 10.50 -10.49
N LYS A 339 -4.79 9.22 -10.37
CA LYS A 339 -6.18 8.75 -10.50
C LYS A 339 -6.81 8.36 -9.15
N SER A 340 -6.12 8.59 -8.04
CA SER A 340 -6.60 8.27 -6.70
C SER A 340 -7.27 9.48 -6.08
N LYS A 341 -8.35 9.25 -5.32
CA LYS A 341 -8.87 10.22 -4.35
C LYS A 341 -8.27 10.03 -2.95
N VAL A 342 -7.55 8.92 -2.74
CA VAL A 342 -6.91 8.59 -1.46
C VAL A 342 -5.64 9.42 -1.31
N LEU A 343 -5.54 10.12 -0.18
CA LEU A 343 -4.41 10.98 0.21
C LEU A 343 -3.39 10.22 1.07
N ASN A 344 -2.16 10.73 1.19
CA ASN A 344 -1.23 10.21 2.21
C ASN A 344 -1.82 10.38 3.63
N TYR A 345 -2.53 11.47 3.88
CA TYR A 345 -3.30 11.71 5.10
C TYR A 345 -4.29 10.57 5.38
N ASP A 346 -5.01 10.07 4.38
CA ASP A 346 -5.93 8.94 4.54
C ASP A 346 -5.23 7.69 5.03
N ILE A 347 -4.08 7.38 4.44
CA ILE A 347 -3.33 6.18 4.77
C ILE A 347 -2.77 6.31 6.19
N GLY A 348 -2.15 7.44 6.50
CA GLY A 348 -1.60 7.71 7.83
C GLY A 348 -2.66 7.65 8.92
N LEU A 349 -3.81 8.29 8.69
CA LEU A 349 -4.91 8.30 9.64
C LEU A 349 -5.57 6.91 9.79
N MET A 350 -5.74 6.16 8.70
CA MET A 350 -6.25 4.78 8.78
C MET A 350 -5.34 3.88 9.60
N LEU A 351 -4.03 3.92 9.34
CA LEU A 351 -3.06 3.12 10.10
C LEU A 351 -3.02 3.56 11.57
N ALA A 352 -3.07 4.87 11.82
CA ALA A 352 -3.17 5.42 13.18
C ALA A 352 -4.40 4.89 13.92
N MET A 353 -5.59 4.91 13.29
CA MET A 353 -6.83 4.44 13.93
C MET A 353 -6.88 2.92 14.07
N LEU A 354 -6.30 2.17 13.12
CA LEU A 354 -6.11 0.72 13.27
C LEU A 354 -5.30 0.40 14.53
N LEU A 355 -4.16 1.04 14.72
CA LEU A 355 -3.35 0.81 15.91
C LEU A 355 -4.05 1.30 17.18
N GLN A 356 -4.70 2.47 17.13
CA GLN A 356 -5.47 3.02 18.25
C GLN A 356 -6.52 2.03 18.76
N SER A 357 -7.22 1.33 17.86
CA SER A 357 -8.21 0.31 18.24
C SER A 357 -7.64 -0.91 18.98
N ARG A 358 -6.30 -1.05 18.96
CA ARG A 358 -5.54 -2.14 19.55
C ARG A 358 -4.71 -1.71 20.75
N CYS A 359 -4.86 -0.47 21.20
CA CYS A 359 -4.15 0.07 22.34
C CYS A 359 -5.13 0.41 23.47
N GLU A 360 -4.94 -0.17 24.65
CA GLU A 360 -5.78 0.10 25.82
C GLU A 360 -5.47 1.48 26.44
N ASN A 361 -4.19 1.86 26.49
CA ASN A 361 -3.71 3.14 27.05
C ASN A 361 -3.10 4.04 25.96
N VAL A 362 -3.95 4.80 25.27
CA VAL A 362 -3.54 5.57 24.09
C VAL A 362 -4.06 7.00 24.10
N ILE A 363 -3.14 7.95 23.87
CA ILE A 363 -3.44 9.33 23.51
C ILE A 363 -3.35 9.44 22.00
N THR A 364 -4.39 9.96 21.35
CA THR A 364 -4.43 10.14 19.90
C THR A 364 -4.64 11.61 19.57
N GLY A 365 -4.01 12.10 18.51
CA GLY A 365 -4.18 13.47 18.07
C GLY A 365 -3.66 13.74 16.67
N MET A 366 -3.83 14.97 16.22
CA MET A 366 -3.32 15.48 14.94
C MET A 366 -2.35 16.64 15.15
N PHE A 367 -1.31 16.73 14.31
CA PHE A 367 -0.38 17.85 14.32
C PHE A 367 -0.30 18.55 12.95
N GLY A 368 -0.16 19.87 13.02
CA GLY A 368 0.00 20.79 11.90
C GLY A 368 0.87 21.99 12.30
N ASP A 369 0.30 23.19 12.26
CA ASP A 369 0.78 24.42 12.92
C ASP A 369 0.71 24.33 14.46
N THR A 370 -0.22 23.52 14.97
CA THR A 370 -0.44 23.19 16.38
C THR A 370 -0.58 21.68 16.58
N TRP A 371 -0.54 21.20 17.83
CA TRP A 371 -0.85 19.80 18.20
C TRP A 371 -2.19 19.78 18.95
N LYS A 372 -3.09 18.85 18.59
CA LYS A 372 -4.39 18.69 19.24
C LYS A 372 -4.68 17.23 19.55
N ILE A 373 -4.92 16.96 20.83
CA ILE A 373 -5.38 15.66 21.32
C ILE A 373 -6.89 15.53 21.05
N ILE A 374 -7.31 14.34 20.59
CA ILE A 374 -8.69 14.02 20.26
C ILE A 374 -9.05 12.70 20.95
N ASN A 375 -10.03 12.76 21.85
CA ASN A 375 -10.53 11.59 22.56
C ASN A 375 -11.57 10.85 21.70
N MET A 376 -11.43 9.53 21.57
CA MET A 376 -12.28 8.71 20.71
C MET A 376 -12.54 7.34 21.33
N ALA A 377 -13.62 6.69 20.88
CA ALA A 377 -13.88 5.29 21.22
C ALA A 377 -12.94 4.37 20.42
N GLN A 378 -12.50 3.25 21.01
CA GLN A 378 -11.55 2.33 20.36
C GLN A 378 -12.13 1.51 19.20
N LYS A 379 -13.45 1.25 19.19
CA LYS A 379 -14.06 0.25 18.29
C LYS A 379 -14.57 0.77 16.95
N ASN A 380 -14.63 2.10 16.76
CA ASN A 380 -15.22 2.71 15.57
C ASN A 380 -14.12 3.31 14.68
N ILE A 381 -13.32 2.45 14.05
CA ILE A 381 -12.14 2.83 13.27
C ILE A 381 -12.50 3.77 12.12
N LEU A 382 -13.47 3.42 11.26
CA LEU A 382 -13.85 4.27 10.11
C LEU A 382 -14.55 5.55 10.56
N ALA A 383 -15.41 5.47 11.58
CA ALA A 383 -16.04 6.66 12.14
C ALA A 383 -15.05 7.61 12.84
N ASN A 384 -13.98 7.07 13.43
CA ASN A 384 -12.91 7.87 14.02
C ASN A 384 -12.14 8.62 12.92
N VAL A 385 -11.82 7.93 11.82
CA VAL A 385 -11.18 8.58 10.66
C VAL A 385 -12.03 9.76 10.17
N ASP A 386 -13.35 9.59 10.10
CA ASP A 386 -14.27 10.67 9.74
C ASP A 386 -14.29 11.84 10.72
N GLU A 387 -14.24 11.59 12.01
CA GLU A 387 -14.20 12.65 13.03
C GLU A 387 -12.91 13.47 12.91
N PHE A 388 -11.79 12.82 12.61
CA PHE A 388 -10.54 13.53 12.27
C PHE A 388 -10.71 14.41 11.03
N TYR A 389 -11.37 13.90 9.98
CA TYR A 389 -11.69 14.68 8.78
C TYR A 389 -12.60 15.88 9.07
N ARG A 390 -13.59 15.74 9.96
CA ARG A 390 -14.45 16.87 10.37
C ARG A 390 -13.69 17.98 11.09
N ARG A 391 -12.53 17.66 11.66
CA ARG A 391 -11.65 18.57 12.38
C ARG A 391 -10.43 18.98 11.56
N GLU A 392 -10.35 18.53 10.31
CA GLU A 392 -9.32 18.94 9.38
C GLU A 392 -9.34 20.47 9.25
N GLY A 393 -8.18 21.11 9.47
CA GLY A 393 -8.05 22.57 9.48
C GLY A 393 -7.99 23.22 10.88
N GLU A 394 -8.36 22.51 11.95
CA GLU A 394 -8.28 23.06 13.32
C GLU A 394 -6.84 23.28 13.81
N VAL A 395 -5.86 22.59 13.21
CA VAL A 395 -4.46 22.63 13.62
C VAL A 395 -3.53 23.23 12.57
N GLY A 396 -4.04 23.75 11.45
CA GLY A 396 -3.22 24.24 10.33
C GLY A 396 -2.50 23.12 9.57
N TYR A 397 -1.54 23.48 8.70
CA TYR A 397 -0.99 22.58 7.67
C TYR A 397 0.55 22.53 7.58
N ALA A 398 1.29 23.12 8.52
CA ALA A 398 2.74 22.88 8.65
C ALA A 398 3.05 21.51 9.25
N THR A 399 4.32 21.08 9.23
CA THR A 399 4.72 19.74 9.68
C THR A 399 5.47 19.79 11.02
N ASN A 400 4.87 20.43 12.03
CA ASN A 400 5.54 20.68 13.32
C ASN A 400 5.44 19.48 14.30
N GLY A 401 6.00 18.32 13.93
CA GLY A 401 6.00 17.12 14.79
C GLY A 401 6.65 17.32 16.16
N TYR A 402 7.54 18.32 16.30
CA TYR A 402 8.18 18.69 17.57
C TYR A 402 7.16 19.10 18.66
N LEU A 403 5.98 19.61 18.26
CA LEU A 403 4.94 20.04 19.19
C LEU A 403 4.37 18.89 20.02
N VAL A 404 4.39 17.67 19.49
CA VAL A 404 3.95 16.47 20.21
C VAL A 404 4.89 16.20 21.39
N ILE A 405 6.20 16.25 21.16
CA ILE A 405 7.21 16.04 22.22
C ILE A 405 7.19 17.20 23.22
N LYS A 406 6.99 18.43 22.74
CA LYS A 406 6.86 19.62 23.58
C LYS A 406 5.67 19.51 24.53
N ASP A 407 4.49 19.12 24.03
CA ASP A 407 3.30 18.90 24.85
C ASP A 407 3.53 17.87 25.96
N LEU A 408 4.23 16.77 25.67
CA LEU A 408 4.59 15.76 26.68
C LEU A 408 5.53 16.33 27.75
N LEU A 409 6.52 17.13 27.36
CA LEU A 409 7.43 17.82 28.30
C LEU A 409 6.67 18.81 29.19
N ASP A 410 5.84 19.66 28.58
CA ASP A 410 5.10 20.73 29.27
C ASP A 410 4.12 20.15 30.30
N ARG A 411 3.41 19.06 29.93
CA ARG A 411 2.50 18.34 30.83
C ARG A 411 3.21 17.36 31.76
N LYS A 412 4.53 17.17 31.62
CA LYS A 412 5.31 16.13 32.31
C LYS A 412 4.71 14.72 32.15
N GLN A 413 4.09 14.47 31.00
CA GLN A 413 3.43 13.20 30.72
C GLN A 413 4.48 12.18 30.30
N ILE A 414 4.63 11.10 31.08
CA ILE A 414 5.52 9.99 30.75
C ILE A 414 4.74 8.95 29.95
N VAL A 415 5.27 8.63 28.76
CA VAL A 415 4.76 7.60 27.84
C VAL A 415 5.91 6.71 27.35
N ASP A 416 5.59 5.48 26.98
CA ASP A 416 6.56 4.48 26.53
C ASP A 416 6.83 4.60 25.03
N LYS A 417 5.82 4.97 24.24
CA LYS A 417 5.89 4.98 22.77
C LYS A 417 5.23 6.23 22.20
N VAL A 418 5.93 6.90 21.28
CA VAL A 418 5.38 7.99 20.47
C VAL A 418 5.47 7.59 19.00
N LEU A 419 4.31 7.47 18.34
CA LEU A 419 4.20 7.00 16.96
C LEU A 419 3.71 8.14 16.08
N PHE A 420 4.50 8.51 15.08
CA PHE A 420 4.17 9.55 14.11
C PHE A 420 3.81 8.93 12.77
N PHE A 421 2.63 9.24 12.24
CA PHE A 421 2.19 8.86 10.89
C PHE A 421 2.31 10.06 9.97
N THR A 422 3.36 10.09 9.14
CA THR A 422 3.86 11.31 8.46
C THR A 422 4.58 10.96 7.14
N ASP A 423 5.02 11.97 6.40
CA ASP A 423 5.98 11.85 5.30
C ASP A 423 7.43 12.15 5.73
N CYS A 424 7.65 12.31 7.05
CA CYS A 424 8.93 12.60 7.69
C CYS A 424 9.53 13.99 7.37
N GLN A 425 8.81 14.88 6.68
CA GLN A 425 9.28 16.24 6.37
C GLN A 425 9.01 17.22 7.54
N MET A 426 9.33 16.80 8.76
CA MET A 426 9.11 17.61 9.95
C MET A 426 10.09 18.77 10.05
N TRP A 427 9.63 19.92 10.52
CA TRP A 427 10.44 21.11 10.72
C TRP A 427 9.88 21.99 11.85
N ASN A 428 10.64 23.02 12.24
CA ASN A 428 10.15 24.04 13.16
C ASN A 428 9.80 25.35 12.43
N SER A 429 8.52 25.52 12.13
CA SER A 429 8.00 26.74 11.48
C SER A 429 8.05 28.02 12.32
N LYS A 430 8.34 27.94 13.63
CA LYS A 430 8.22 29.05 14.58
C LYS A 430 9.52 29.37 15.34
N GLY A 431 10.62 28.66 15.09
CA GLY A 431 11.83 28.81 15.90
C GLY A 431 12.98 27.91 15.49
N LYS A 432 13.93 27.74 16.41
CA LYS A 432 15.18 26.98 16.19
C LYS A 432 15.25 25.66 16.96
N GLU A 433 14.27 25.36 17.81
CA GLU A 433 14.25 24.11 18.58
C GLU A 433 13.94 22.95 17.64
N SER A 434 14.83 21.95 17.56
CA SER A 434 14.58 20.76 16.74
C SER A 434 13.84 19.69 17.54
N ILE A 435 13.08 18.83 16.85
CA ILE A 435 12.47 17.64 17.47
C ILE A 435 13.54 16.74 18.11
N ALA A 436 14.75 16.67 17.54
CA ALA A 436 15.86 15.92 18.10
C ALA A 436 16.33 16.45 19.46
N ASP A 437 16.34 17.77 19.65
CA ASP A 437 16.74 18.38 20.93
C ASP A 437 15.66 18.17 21.99
N LEU A 438 14.38 18.32 21.62
CA LEU A 438 13.27 18.05 22.52
C LEU A 438 13.20 16.56 22.91
N TRP A 439 13.48 15.65 21.97
CA TRP A 439 13.52 14.22 22.26
C TRP A 439 14.59 13.87 23.30
N LYS A 440 15.80 14.43 23.15
CA LYS A 440 16.88 14.26 24.15
C LYS A 440 16.48 14.81 25.53
N GLN A 441 15.74 15.90 25.57
CA GLN A 441 15.22 16.45 26.84
C GLN A 441 14.17 15.52 27.45
N TYR A 442 13.24 15.03 26.63
CA TYR A 442 12.18 14.12 27.06
C TYR A 442 12.73 12.79 27.58
N LYS A 443 13.78 12.24 26.95
CA LYS A 443 14.48 11.04 27.43
C LYS A 443 15.09 11.18 28.83
N LYS A 444 15.29 12.40 29.35
CA LYS A 444 15.73 12.61 30.74
C LYS A 444 14.64 12.26 31.76
N ILE A 445 13.36 12.45 31.40
CA ILE A 445 12.21 12.13 32.26
C ILE A 445 11.60 10.77 31.91
N ALA A 446 11.78 10.30 30.67
CA ALA A 446 11.27 9.02 30.17
C ALA A 446 12.40 8.24 29.46
N PRO A 447 13.38 7.69 30.21
CA PRO A 447 14.59 7.10 29.62
C PRO A 447 14.35 5.86 28.76
N ASN A 448 13.22 5.18 28.93
CA ASN A 448 12.86 4.00 28.14
C ASN A 448 11.91 4.32 26.97
N ALA A 449 11.51 5.58 26.81
CA ALA A 449 10.59 5.97 25.76
C ALA A 449 11.21 5.77 24.38
N LYS A 450 10.37 5.39 23.41
CA LYS A 450 10.75 5.12 22.01
C LYS A 450 9.92 5.98 21.05
N ILE A 451 10.53 6.40 19.94
CA ILE A 451 9.83 7.03 18.81
C ILE A 451 9.74 6.03 17.66
N TYR A 452 8.56 5.97 17.03
CA TYR A 452 8.35 5.25 15.78
C TYR A 452 7.88 6.24 14.71
N LEU A 453 8.65 6.34 13.63
CA LEU A 453 8.31 7.13 12.46
C LEU A 453 7.70 6.18 11.42
N PHE A 454 6.41 6.34 11.16
CA PHE A 454 5.70 5.68 10.06
C PHE A 454 5.81 6.57 8.83
N ASP A 455 6.79 6.28 7.98
CA ASP A 455 7.07 7.01 6.74
C ASP A 455 6.15 6.51 5.61
N LEU A 456 5.32 7.42 5.14
CA LEU A 456 4.31 7.18 4.12
C LEU A 456 4.77 7.63 2.73
N ALA A 457 5.92 8.29 2.60
CA ALA A 457 6.41 8.85 1.34
C ALA A 457 7.76 8.28 0.88
N GLY A 458 8.64 7.89 1.80
CA GLY A 458 9.90 7.22 1.50
C GLY A 458 10.97 8.15 0.92
N TYR A 459 11.01 9.42 1.33
CA TYR A 459 11.96 10.42 0.81
C TYR A 459 13.43 10.17 1.21
N GLY A 460 13.67 9.33 2.23
CA GLY A 460 15.02 8.99 2.69
C GLY A 460 15.69 10.01 3.62
N GLN A 461 15.01 11.13 3.91
CA GLN A 461 15.50 12.20 4.78
C GLN A 461 14.76 12.17 6.12
N MET A 462 15.43 11.73 7.19
CA MET A 462 14.75 11.51 8.47
C MET A 462 14.90 12.71 9.42
N PRO A 463 13.84 13.11 10.15
CA PRO A 463 13.90 14.25 11.09
C PRO A 463 14.67 13.90 12.38
N LEU A 464 14.87 12.61 12.64
CA LEU A 464 15.56 12.06 13.79
C LEU A 464 16.55 10.99 13.34
N ASN A 465 17.56 10.74 14.17
CA ASN A 465 18.54 9.70 13.87
C ASN A 465 17.99 8.31 14.21
N VAL A 466 17.49 7.60 13.21
CA VAL A 466 16.90 6.26 13.34
C VAL A 466 17.89 5.13 13.63
N MET A 467 19.19 5.45 13.71
CA MET A 467 20.24 4.48 14.09
C MET A 467 20.60 4.56 15.57
N ARG A 468 20.03 5.53 16.32
CA ARG A 468 20.34 5.81 17.73
C ARG A 468 19.09 6.33 18.45
N ASP A 469 19.22 6.62 19.74
CA ASP A 469 18.25 7.38 20.53
C ASP A 469 16.84 6.77 20.61
N ASP A 470 16.71 5.45 20.47
CA ASP A 470 15.43 4.72 20.52
C ASP A 470 14.40 5.24 19.51
N VAL A 471 14.87 5.60 18.32
CA VAL A 471 14.04 6.03 17.19
C VAL A 471 14.06 4.94 16.12
N TYR A 472 12.87 4.53 15.68
CA TYR A 472 12.69 3.46 14.71
C TYR A 472 11.91 3.95 13.49
N LEU A 473 12.29 3.45 12.31
CA LEU A 473 11.65 3.76 11.05
C LEU A 473 10.85 2.56 10.56
N ILE A 474 9.58 2.79 10.27
CA ILE A 474 8.66 1.82 9.68
C ILE A 474 8.05 2.50 8.45
N ALA A 475 7.95 1.80 7.32
CA ALA A 475 7.43 2.41 6.10
C ALA A 475 6.44 1.50 5.40
N GLY A 476 5.49 2.12 4.70
CA GLY A 476 4.54 1.42 3.84
C GLY A 476 3.08 1.80 4.11
N TRP A 477 2.20 1.27 3.26
CA TRP A 477 0.77 1.58 3.27
C TRP A 477 -0.11 0.39 3.69
N SER A 478 0.52 -0.74 4.00
CA SER A 478 -0.14 -1.98 4.40
C SER A 478 -0.26 -2.06 5.93
N ASP A 479 -1.28 -2.74 6.43
CA ASP A 479 -1.37 -3.13 7.85
C ASP A 479 -0.23 -4.07 8.28
N LYS A 480 0.42 -4.76 7.33
CA LYS A 480 1.62 -5.58 7.57
C LYS A 480 2.79 -4.82 8.19
N ILE A 481 2.81 -3.49 8.13
CA ILE A 481 3.81 -2.69 8.85
C ILE A 481 3.73 -2.88 10.37
N PHE A 482 2.61 -3.34 10.92
CA PHE A 482 2.48 -3.63 12.36
C PHE A 482 3.17 -4.94 12.79
N GLU A 483 3.42 -5.85 11.85
CA GLU A 483 4.30 -7.00 12.09
C GLU A 483 5.75 -6.53 12.21
N VAL A 484 6.16 -5.56 11.38
CA VAL A 484 7.47 -4.88 11.51
C VAL A 484 7.57 -4.14 12.84
N LEU A 485 6.52 -3.42 13.25
CA LEU A 485 6.45 -2.76 14.56
C LEU A 485 6.68 -3.77 15.70
N SER A 486 6.01 -4.91 15.64
CA SER A 486 6.11 -5.96 16.67
C SER A 486 7.51 -6.57 16.72
N ALA A 487 8.11 -6.85 15.56
CA ALA A 487 9.48 -7.38 15.49
C ALA A 487 10.50 -6.36 16.04
N VAL A 488 10.35 -5.08 15.69
CA VAL A 488 11.21 -4.00 16.21
C VAL A 488 11.07 -3.83 17.72
N ASP A 489 9.87 -4.03 18.26
CA ASP A 489 9.63 -4.02 19.71
C ASP A 489 10.33 -5.15 20.44
N GLU A 490 10.42 -6.31 19.81
CA GLU A 490 11.09 -7.50 20.33
C GLU A 490 12.62 -7.47 20.13
N GLY A 491 13.14 -6.39 19.55
CA GLY A 491 14.58 -6.14 19.38
C GLY A 491 15.14 -6.57 18.02
N GLU A 492 14.29 -6.98 17.09
CA GLU A 492 14.69 -7.28 15.72
C GLU A 492 14.83 -6.01 14.87
N ASN A 493 15.50 -6.15 13.73
CA ASN A 493 15.61 -5.07 12.75
C ASN A 493 14.57 -5.32 11.64
N ALA A 494 13.88 -4.29 11.16
CA ALA A 494 13.00 -4.37 9.98
C ALA A 494 13.67 -5.06 8.76
N MET A 495 14.99 -4.92 8.61
CA MET A 495 15.76 -5.59 7.56
C MET A 495 15.86 -7.11 7.75
N ALA A 496 15.74 -7.62 8.98
CA ALA A 496 15.77 -9.06 9.26
C ALA A 496 14.60 -9.78 8.59
N LEU A 497 13.41 -9.18 8.65
CA LEU A 497 12.20 -9.69 7.99
C LEU A 497 12.37 -9.82 6.47
N ILE A 498 13.06 -8.86 5.84
CA ILE A 498 13.35 -8.91 4.40
C ILE A 498 14.38 -10.00 4.11
N ASN A 499 15.41 -10.11 4.95
CA ASN A 499 16.48 -11.09 4.75
C ASN A 499 16.00 -12.53 4.94
N SER A 500 14.92 -12.76 5.69
CA SER A 500 14.29 -14.07 5.86
C SER A 500 13.39 -14.50 4.70
N ILE A 501 13.11 -13.62 3.73
CA ILE A 501 12.29 -13.97 2.57
C ILE A 501 12.99 -15.00 1.69
N GLU A 502 12.25 -16.03 1.30
CA GLU A 502 12.70 -17.08 0.40
C GLU A 502 12.52 -16.69 -1.08
N LEU A 503 13.53 -17.00 -1.89
CA LEU A 503 13.62 -16.66 -3.32
C LEU A 503 13.39 -17.85 -4.25
#